data_AF-A0A162C9H0-F1
#
_entry.id   AF-A0A162C9H0-F1
#
_cell.length_a   1.000
_cell.length_b   1.000
_cell.length_c   1.000
_cell.angle_alpha   90.00
_cell.angle_beta   90.00
_cell.angle_gamma   90.00
#
_symmetry.space_group_name_H-M   'P 1'
#
loop_
_entity.id
_entity.type
_entity.pdbx_description
1 polymer ?
#
loop_
_entity_poly.entity_id
_entity_poly.type
_entity_poly.pdbx_seq_one_letter_code
_entity_poly.pdbx_strand_id
1 'polypeptide(L)'
;MDNMWWWLTVQASVKRMLSQLDAIRLYFILLKSEDISKENEPLDNVIITLRDPLTLAYLEFFDYALGLMNDFNTTFQAEGPLIHIHKQKYEKLLATLAINFMEPSHVRECDSTTIDPHDDSNYISLRDVYPGPAAYETIQNLGKSKEMSVKLEYPSPLFNSRRR
;
A
#
# COMPACT_ATOMS: atom_id res chain seq x y z
N MET A 1 -16.34 -15.33 16.82
CA MET A 1 -16.33 -13.84 16.78
C MET A 1 -14.95 -13.26 17.15
N ASP A 2 -13.95 -14.07 17.51
CA ASP A 2 -12.69 -13.59 18.10
C ASP A 2 -11.74 -12.88 17.10
N ASN A 3 -11.94 -13.06 15.80
CA ASN A 3 -11.04 -12.48 14.79
C ASN A 3 -11.33 -11.01 14.47
N MET A 4 -12.48 -10.46 14.87
CA MET A 4 -12.88 -9.08 14.56
C MET A 4 -11.93 -8.06 15.19
N TRP A 5 -11.50 -8.35 16.43
CA TRP A 5 -10.64 -7.48 17.22
C TRP A 5 -9.22 -7.37 16.65
N TRP A 6 -8.77 -8.42 15.94
CA TRP A 6 -7.46 -8.43 15.30
C TRP A 6 -7.38 -7.37 14.19
N TRP A 7 -8.34 -7.35 13.27
CA TRP A 7 -8.37 -6.39 12.15
C TRP A 7 -8.38 -4.93 12.63
N LEU A 8 -9.16 -4.63 13.68
CA LEU A 8 -9.21 -3.29 14.28
C LEU A 8 -7.89 -2.89 14.94
N THR A 9 -7.29 -3.81 15.68
CA THR A 9 -6.03 -3.56 16.39
C THR A 9 -4.89 -3.35 15.39
N VAL A 10 -4.79 -4.19 14.36
CA VAL A 10 -3.74 -4.08 13.33
C VAL A 10 -3.86 -2.75 12.59
N GLN A 11 -5.05 -2.35 12.16
CA GLN A 11 -5.21 -1.05 11.49
C GLN A 11 -4.80 0.11 12.41
N ALA A 12 -5.22 0.09 13.68
CA ALA A 12 -4.83 1.11 14.65
C ALA A 12 -3.31 1.17 14.86
N SER A 13 -2.64 0.02 14.90
CA SER A 13 -1.18 -0.08 14.98
C SER A 13 -0.50 0.50 13.72
N VAL A 14 -0.99 0.17 12.53
CA VAL A 14 -0.46 0.69 11.26
C VAL A 14 -0.63 2.21 11.18
N LYS A 15 -1.83 2.74 11.49
CA LYS A 15 -2.07 4.20 11.55
C LYS A 15 -1.13 4.90 12.52
N ARG A 16 -0.92 4.32 13.70
CA ARG A 16 0.02 4.87 14.68
C ARG A 16 1.45 4.86 14.15
N MET A 17 1.87 3.77 13.52
CA MET A 17 3.19 3.65 12.90
C MET A 17 3.39 4.70 11.80
N LEU A 18 2.42 4.90 10.91
CA LEU A 18 2.44 5.95 9.88
C LEU A 18 2.56 7.35 10.50
N SER A 19 1.74 7.67 11.50
CA SER A 19 1.76 9.00 12.14
C SER A 19 3.04 9.34 12.90
N GLN A 20 3.79 8.32 13.33
CA GLN A 20 5.02 8.47 14.11
C GLN A 20 6.26 8.03 13.32
N LEU A 21 6.14 7.77 12.02
CA LEU A 21 7.20 7.14 11.25
C LEU A 21 8.50 7.96 11.30
N ASP A 22 8.41 9.28 11.20
CA ASP A 22 9.57 10.17 11.27
C ASP A 22 10.20 10.20 12.67
N ALA A 23 9.38 10.19 13.73
CA ALA A 23 9.89 10.11 15.11
C ALA A 23 10.59 8.77 15.36
N ILE A 24 10.04 7.66 14.87
CA ILE A 24 10.64 6.32 14.98
C ILE A 24 11.97 6.28 14.20
N ARG A 25 12.01 6.83 12.98
CA ARG A 25 13.25 6.96 12.20
C ARG A 25 14.33 7.72 12.97
N LEU A 26 13.98 8.88 13.53
CA LEU A 26 14.92 9.70 14.31
C LEU A 26 15.41 8.99 15.56
N TYR A 27 14.52 8.27 16.26
CA TYR A 27 14.87 7.47 17.42
C TYR A 27 15.95 6.43 17.10
N PHE A 28 15.78 5.64 16.04
CA PHE A 28 16.76 4.62 15.66
C PHE A 28 18.08 5.23 15.16
N ILE A 29 18.03 6.39 14.49
CA ILE A 29 19.24 7.12 14.08
C ILE A 29 20.02 7.59 15.32
N LEU A 30 19.33 8.17 16.31
CA LEU A 30 19.94 8.60 17.57
C LEU A 30 20.53 7.41 18.32
N LEU A 31 19.77 6.32 18.45
CA LEU A 31 20.23 5.09 19.10
C LEU A 31 21.53 4.56 18.47
N LYS A 32 21.61 4.57 17.12
CA LYS A 32 22.84 4.18 16.41
C LYS A 32 24.01 5.12 16.68
N SER A 33 23.74 6.42 16.86
CA SER A 33 24.80 7.41 17.15
C SER A 33 25.36 7.30 18.57
N GLU A 34 24.55 6.83 19.51
CA GLU A 34 24.91 6.63 20.92
C GLU A 34 25.59 5.29 21.17
N ASP A 35 25.29 4.27 20.35
CA ASP A 35 25.91 2.96 20.43
C ASP A 35 27.33 2.99 19.83
N ILE A 36 28.34 2.91 20.71
CA ILE A 36 29.77 2.95 20.35
C ILE A 36 30.18 1.64 19.63
N SER A 37 29.37 0.58 19.74
CA SER A 37 29.61 -0.69 19.04
C SER A 37 29.23 -0.54 17.56
N LYS A 38 30.25 -0.42 16.70
CA LYS A 38 30.12 -0.09 15.26
C LYS A 38 29.45 -1.15 14.39
N GLU A 39 29.01 -2.27 14.96
CA GLU A 39 28.47 -3.41 14.23
C GLU A 39 27.17 -3.89 14.90
N ASN A 40 26.09 -3.18 14.62
CA ASN A 40 24.74 -3.62 14.98
C ASN A 40 23.92 -3.79 13.70
N GLU A 41 24.22 -4.87 12.96
CA GLU A 41 23.57 -5.22 11.69
C GLU A 41 22.02 -5.19 11.78
N PRO A 42 21.37 -5.67 12.86
CA PRO A 42 19.92 -5.54 13.02
C PRO A 42 19.43 -4.09 13.03
N LEU A 43 20.14 -3.20 13.73
CA LEU A 43 19.79 -1.78 13.82
C LEU A 43 19.90 -1.09 12.45
N ASP A 44 20.93 -1.46 11.69
CA ASP A 44 21.14 -0.94 10.34
C ASP A 44 20.03 -1.37 9.39
N ASN A 45 19.62 -2.63 9.47
CA ASN A 45 18.50 -3.15 8.70
C ASN A 45 17.18 -2.43 9.04
N VAL A 46 16.93 -2.14 10.31
CA VAL A 46 15.75 -1.36 10.72
C VAL A 46 15.78 0.06 10.14
N ILE A 47 16.92 0.75 10.23
CA ILE A 47 17.06 2.12 9.70
C ILE A 47 16.88 2.12 8.17
N ILE A 48 17.47 1.16 7.47
CA ILE A 48 17.32 1.01 6.01
C ILE A 48 15.85 0.77 5.66
N THR A 49 15.21 -0.19 6.33
CA THR A 49 13.81 -0.56 6.08
C THR A 49 12.87 0.62 6.33
N LEU A 50 13.05 1.35 7.44
CA LEU A 50 12.21 2.50 7.75
C LEU A 50 12.43 3.66 6.78
N ARG A 51 13.61 3.78 6.18
CA ARG A 51 13.91 4.80 5.16
C ARG A 51 13.44 4.41 3.77
N ASP A 52 13.25 3.12 3.50
CA ASP A 52 12.75 2.66 2.21
C ASP A 52 11.34 3.22 1.96
N PRO A 53 11.14 4.03 0.91
CA PRO A 53 9.82 4.56 0.60
C PRO A 53 8.83 3.48 0.14
N LEU A 54 9.29 2.28 -0.24
CA LEU A 54 8.40 1.13 -0.45
C LEU A 54 7.79 0.64 0.86
N THR A 55 8.50 0.72 1.98
CA THR A 55 7.95 0.42 3.31
C THR A 55 6.80 1.38 3.65
N LEU A 56 6.93 2.66 3.30
CA LEU A 56 5.85 3.64 3.47
C LEU A 56 4.63 3.27 2.62
N ALA A 57 4.84 3.06 1.31
CA ALA A 57 3.76 2.67 0.40
C ALA A 57 3.06 1.38 0.84
N TYR A 58 3.82 0.42 1.38
CA TYR A 58 3.29 -0.81 1.93
C TYR A 58 2.41 -0.55 3.16
N LEU A 59 2.87 0.23 4.14
CA LEU A 59 2.06 0.58 5.31
C LEU A 59 0.79 1.35 4.94
N GLU A 60 0.87 2.25 3.96
CA GLU A 60 -0.28 2.99 3.42
C GLU A 60 -1.29 2.06 2.74
N PHE A 61 -0.82 1.07 1.97
CA PHE A 61 -1.67 0.04 1.39
C PHE A 61 -2.36 -0.79 2.49
N PHE A 62 -1.63 -1.16 3.54
CA PHE A 62 -2.21 -1.88 4.68
C PHE A 62 -3.30 -1.07 5.36
N ASP A 63 -3.09 0.23 5.61
CA ASP A 63 -4.13 1.07 6.22
C ASP A 63 -5.39 1.14 5.36
N TYR A 64 -5.23 1.28 4.03
CA TYR A 64 -6.34 1.28 3.09
C TYR A 64 -7.10 -0.05 3.09
N ALA A 65 -6.41 -1.17 2.88
CA ALA A 65 -7.03 -2.50 2.79
C ALA A 65 -7.71 -2.90 4.11
N LEU A 66 -7.04 -2.67 5.24
CA LEU A 66 -7.62 -2.92 6.57
C LEU A 66 -8.79 -1.97 6.87
N GLY A 67 -8.77 -0.74 6.35
CA GLY A 67 -9.89 0.20 6.42
C GLY A 67 -11.14 -0.34 5.75
N LEU A 68 -11.02 -0.90 4.54
CA LEU A 68 -12.15 -1.55 3.85
C LEU A 68 -12.74 -2.70 4.69
N MET A 69 -11.87 -3.52 5.28
CA MET A 69 -12.29 -4.64 6.14
C MET A 69 -12.95 -4.15 7.42
N ASN A 70 -12.41 -3.11 8.06
CA ASN A 70 -12.96 -2.57 9.30
C ASN A 70 -14.29 -1.84 9.09
N ASP A 71 -14.45 -1.12 7.99
CA ASP A 71 -15.73 -0.53 7.59
C ASP A 71 -16.81 -1.58 7.38
N PHE A 72 -16.45 -2.76 6.85
CA PHE A 72 -17.35 -3.90 6.79
C PHE A 72 -17.60 -4.51 8.18
N ASN A 73 -16.56 -4.70 8.98
CA ASN A 73 -16.65 -5.29 10.32
C ASN A 73 -17.54 -4.50 11.28
N THR A 74 -17.56 -3.17 11.20
CA THR A 74 -18.45 -2.31 12.01
C THR A 74 -19.93 -2.65 11.79
N THR A 75 -20.31 -3.24 10.66
CA THR A 75 -21.69 -3.62 10.38
C THR A 75 -22.16 -4.79 11.22
N PHE A 76 -21.26 -5.71 11.56
CA PHE A 76 -21.55 -6.84 12.44
C PHE A 76 -21.53 -6.45 13.92
N GLN A 77 -21.01 -5.26 14.23
CA GLN A 77 -21.01 -4.69 15.56
C GLN A 77 -22.28 -3.87 15.84
N ALA A 78 -23.17 -3.72 14.85
CA ALA A 78 -24.44 -3.04 15.03
C ALA A 78 -25.39 -3.88 15.89
N GLU A 79 -26.10 -3.25 16.83
CA GLU A 79 -26.98 -3.93 17.79
C GLU A 79 -28.27 -4.50 17.17
N GLY A 80 -28.57 -4.19 15.89
CA GLY A 80 -29.79 -4.61 15.20
C GLY A 80 -29.56 -5.69 14.12
N PRO A 81 -30.59 -6.48 13.76
CA PRO A 81 -30.49 -7.46 12.68
C PRO A 81 -30.39 -6.77 11.31
N LEU A 82 -29.17 -6.56 10.83
CA LEU A 82 -28.87 -5.93 9.54
C LEU A 82 -28.66 -6.93 8.39
N ILE A 83 -29.22 -8.15 8.48
CA ILE A 83 -29.05 -9.22 7.47
C ILE A 83 -29.33 -8.74 6.05
N HIS A 84 -30.35 -7.89 5.89
CA HIS A 84 -30.73 -7.31 4.60
C HIS A 84 -29.68 -6.33 4.02
N ILE A 85 -28.83 -5.74 4.86
CA ILE A 85 -27.75 -4.81 4.46
C ILE A 85 -26.41 -5.56 4.31
N HIS A 86 -26.21 -6.64 5.07
CA HIS A 86 -24.96 -7.39 5.06
C HIS A 86 -24.61 -7.93 3.68
N LYS A 87 -25.59 -8.48 2.95
CA LYS A 87 -25.38 -8.95 1.58
C LYS A 87 -24.83 -7.83 0.69
N GLN A 88 -25.53 -6.69 0.63
CA GLN A 88 -25.10 -5.56 -0.19
C GLN A 88 -23.72 -5.03 0.20
N LYS A 89 -23.40 -4.98 1.50
CA LYS A 89 -22.09 -4.52 1.96
C LYS A 89 -20.97 -5.51 1.67
N TYR A 90 -21.26 -6.80 1.73
CA TYR A 90 -20.32 -7.86 1.37
C TYR A 90 -20.02 -7.84 -0.14
N GLU A 91 -21.05 -7.78 -0.97
CA GLU A 91 -20.96 -7.65 -2.42
C GLU A 91 -20.13 -6.42 -2.82
N LYS A 92 -20.40 -5.28 -2.17
CA LYS A 92 -19.62 -4.04 -2.35
C LYS A 92 -18.16 -4.21 -1.94
N LEU A 93 -17.88 -4.87 -0.82
CA LEU A 93 -16.51 -5.11 -0.36
C LEU A 93 -15.75 -5.98 -1.37
N LEU A 94 -16.32 -7.09 -1.83
CA LEU A 94 -15.72 -7.97 -2.82
C LEU A 94 -15.42 -7.23 -4.12
N ALA A 95 -16.40 -6.50 -4.67
CA ALA A 95 -16.20 -5.71 -5.88
C ALA A 95 -15.13 -4.62 -5.70
N THR A 96 -15.08 -3.98 -4.53
CA THR A 96 -14.06 -2.95 -4.21
C THR A 96 -12.66 -3.55 -4.12
N LEU A 97 -12.51 -4.75 -3.55
CA LEU A 97 -11.22 -5.43 -3.51
C LEU A 97 -10.80 -5.91 -4.90
N ALA A 98 -11.73 -6.50 -5.66
CA ALA A 98 -11.46 -7.03 -6.99
C ALA A 98 -11.06 -5.93 -7.99
N ILE A 99 -11.76 -4.79 -8.02
CA ILE A 99 -11.46 -3.70 -8.97
C ILE A 99 -10.08 -3.07 -8.76
N ASN A 100 -9.42 -3.34 -7.63
CA ASN A 100 -8.07 -2.87 -7.37
C ASN A 100 -7.00 -3.62 -8.19
N PHE A 101 -7.30 -4.82 -8.70
CA PHE A 101 -6.33 -5.66 -9.43
C PHE A 101 -6.93 -6.49 -10.58
N MET A 102 -8.25 -6.47 -10.77
CA MET A 102 -8.96 -7.12 -11.87
C MET A 102 -9.61 -6.10 -12.79
N GLU A 103 -9.87 -6.51 -14.04
CA GLU A 103 -10.45 -5.68 -15.09
C GLU A 103 -11.80 -5.08 -14.64
N PRO A 104 -11.96 -3.74 -14.65
CA PRO A 104 -13.18 -3.10 -14.16
C PRO A 104 -14.46 -3.50 -14.90
N SER A 105 -14.40 -3.83 -16.19
CA SER A 105 -15.55 -4.33 -16.93
C SER A 105 -16.00 -5.69 -16.41
N HIS A 106 -15.06 -6.61 -16.22
CA HIS A 106 -15.33 -7.94 -15.65
C HIS A 106 -15.98 -7.85 -14.27
N VAL A 107 -15.42 -7.05 -13.36
CA VAL A 107 -15.94 -6.90 -11.98
C VAL A 107 -17.36 -6.31 -11.95
N ARG A 108 -17.72 -5.45 -12.91
CA ARG A 108 -19.04 -4.81 -12.98
C ARG A 108 -20.11 -5.71 -13.62
N GLU A 109 -19.70 -6.57 -14.56
CA GLU A 109 -20.60 -7.47 -15.28
C GLU A 109 -20.84 -8.78 -14.53
N CYS A 110 -19.87 -9.22 -13.73
CA CYS A 110 -19.97 -10.43 -12.93
C CYS A 110 -20.76 -10.21 -11.63
N ASP A 111 -21.46 -11.24 -11.17
CA ASP A 111 -22.00 -11.20 -9.81
C ASP A 111 -20.85 -11.23 -8.81
N SER A 112 -20.84 -10.27 -7.88
CA SER A 112 -19.74 -10.08 -6.93
C SER A 112 -19.43 -11.31 -6.07
N THR A 113 -20.41 -12.20 -5.86
CA THR A 113 -20.21 -13.46 -5.11
C THR A 113 -19.57 -14.58 -5.93
N THR A 114 -19.47 -14.39 -7.25
CA THR A 114 -18.93 -15.35 -8.21
C THR A 114 -17.58 -14.94 -8.80
N ILE A 115 -17.09 -13.75 -8.45
CA ILE A 115 -15.75 -13.29 -8.83
C ILE A 115 -14.72 -14.27 -8.25
N ASP A 116 -13.94 -14.89 -9.13
CA ASP A 116 -12.80 -15.71 -8.72
C ASP A 116 -11.54 -14.83 -8.69
N PRO A 117 -11.02 -14.48 -7.49
CA PRO A 117 -9.82 -13.66 -7.39
C PRO A 117 -8.56 -14.40 -7.83
N HIS A 118 -8.61 -15.71 -8.09
CA HIS A 118 -7.49 -16.51 -8.58
C HIS A 118 -7.47 -16.67 -10.10
N ASP A 119 -8.50 -16.19 -10.80
CA ASP A 119 -8.55 -16.16 -12.26
C ASP A 119 -7.68 -15.01 -12.79
N ASP A 120 -6.44 -15.35 -13.16
CA ASP A 120 -5.45 -14.42 -13.67
C ASP A 120 -5.78 -13.86 -15.07
N SER A 121 -6.72 -14.49 -15.79
CA SER A 121 -7.14 -14.04 -17.12
C SER A 121 -7.81 -12.66 -17.09
N ASN A 122 -8.33 -12.27 -15.92
CA ASN A 122 -9.01 -11.01 -15.70
C ASN A 122 -8.15 -10.00 -14.91
N TYR A 123 -6.86 -10.25 -14.69
CA TYR A 123 -5.98 -9.30 -13.99
C TYR A 123 -5.59 -8.12 -14.87
N ILE A 124 -5.51 -6.93 -14.25
CA ILE A 124 -4.92 -5.75 -14.89
C ILE A 124 -3.39 -5.82 -14.83
N SER A 125 -2.73 -4.96 -15.60
CA SER A 125 -1.27 -4.83 -15.51
C SER A 125 -0.85 -4.40 -14.11
N LEU A 126 0.31 -4.89 -13.64
CA LEU A 126 0.87 -4.50 -12.34
C LEU A 126 1.01 -2.97 -12.18
N ARG A 127 1.17 -2.24 -13.29
CA ARG A 127 1.27 -0.76 -13.30
C ARG A 127 -0.06 -0.07 -13.02
N ASP A 128 -1.16 -0.76 -13.29
CA ASP A 128 -2.53 -0.24 -13.18
C ASP A 128 -3.21 -0.71 -11.88
N VAL A 129 -2.57 -1.61 -11.11
CA VAL A 129 -3.02 -2.01 -9.77
C VAL A 129 -3.16 -0.79 -8.87
N TYR A 130 -4.31 -0.72 -8.19
CA TYR A 130 -4.64 0.38 -7.29
C TYR A 130 -4.50 -0.05 -5.81
N PRO A 131 -3.39 0.32 -5.13
CA PRO A 131 -3.16 -0.05 -3.74
C PRO A 131 -3.85 0.90 -2.73
N GLY A 132 -4.76 1.76 -3.20
CA GLY A 132 -5.33 2.84 -2.39
C GLY A 132 -4.61 4.17 -2.59
N PRO A 133 -5.23 5.28 -2.14
CA PRO A 133 -4.87 6.63 -2.58
C PRO A 133 -3.47 7.07 -2.11
N ALA A 134 -3.15 6.87 -0.83
CA ALA A 134 -1.86 7.27 -0.26
C ALA A 134 -0.69 6.45 -0.85
N ALA A 135 -0.83 5.12 -0.86
CA ALA A 135 0.17 4.22 -1.44
C ALA A 135 0.40 4.51 -2.93
N TYR A 136 -0.68 4.77 -3.68
CA TYR A 136 -0.59 5.14 -5.10
C TYR A 136 0.21 6.42 -5.30
N GLU A 137 -0.06 7.47 -4.50
CA GLU A 137 0.70 8.71 -4.53
C GLU A 137 2.20 8.49 -4.23
N THR A 138 2.51 7.73 -3.18
CA THR A 138 3.89 7.39 -2.82
C THR A 138 4.60 6.64 -3.95
N ILE A 139 3.98 5.61 -4.53
CA ILE A 139 4.56 4.84 -5.65
C ILE A 139 4.78 5.71 -6.89
N GLN A 140 3.82 6.58 -7.22
CA GLN A 140 3.96 7.51 -8.35
C GLN A 140 5.11 8.50 -8.15
N ASN A 141 5.28 9.00 -6.92
CA ASN A 141 6.40 9.89 -6.58
C ASN A 141 7.75 9.17 -6.69
N LEU A 142 7.80 7.87 -6.38
CA LEU A 142 9.00 7.06 -6.59
C LEU A 142 9.33 6.81 -8.06
N GLY A 143 8.31 6.57 -8.89
CA GLY A 143 8.47 6.45 -10.34
C GLY A 143 9.07 7.72 -10.93
N LYS A 144 8.53 8.88 -10.57
CA LYS A 144 9.03 10.20 -11.03
C LYS A 144 10.47 10.47 -10.57
N SER A 145 10.81 10.11 -9.33
CA SER A 145 12.16 10.29 -8.79
C SER A 145 13.20 9.45 -9.54
N LYS A 146 12.87 8.17 -9.85
CA LYS A 146 13.72 7.29 -10.66
C LYS A 146 13.84 7.74 -12.11
N GLU A 147 12.75 8.20 -12.74
CA GLU A 147 12.82 8.75 -14.10
C GLU A 147 13.65 10.03 -14.17
N MET A 148 13.64 10.85 -13.11
CA MET A 148 14.42 12.07 -13.03
C MET A 148 15.90 11.80 -12.79
N SER A 149 16.27 10.76 -12.01
CA SER A 149 17.66 10.31 -11.88
C SER A 149 18.20 9.70 -13.18
N VAL A 150 17.38 8.92 -13.91
CA VAL A 150 17.76 8.38 -15.23
C VAL A 150 17.92 9.49 -16.28
N LYS A 151 17.13 10.57 -16.22
CA LYS A 151 17.29 11.74 -17.10
C LYS A 151 18.51 12.61 -16.76
N LEU A 152 18.99 12.58 -15.51
CA LEU A 152 20.18 13.31 -15.06
C LEU A 152 21.50 12.58 -15.39
N GLU A 153 21.46 11.28 -15.70
CA GLU A 153 22.65 10.47 -16.04
C GLU A 153 23.07 10.53 -17.51
N TYR A 154 22.37 11.28 -18.37
CA TYR A 154 22.79 11.52 -19.76
C TYR A 154 23.17 12.98 -19.98
N PRO A 155 24.48 13.33 -20.04
CA PRO A 155 24.86 14.46 -20.86
C PRO A 155 24.55 14.10 -22.31
N SER A 156 23.67 14.87 -22.93
CA SER A 156 23.41 14.78 -24.36
C SER A 156 24.74 14.76 -25.13
N PRO A 157 25.00 13.78 -26.02
CA PRO A 157 26.14 13.87 -26.89
C PRO A 157 26.00 15.12 -27.75
N LEU A 158 26.93 16.03 -27.52
CA LEU A 158 27.19 17.29 -28.20
C LEU A 158 26.69 17.30 -29.65
N PHE A 159 25.81 18.27 -29.95
CA PHE A 159 25.89 18.94 -31.23
C PHE A 159 27.33 19.47 -31.39
N ASN A 160 28.14 18.87 -32.27
CA ASN A 160 28.64 19.60 -33.44
C ASN A 160 29.47 18.79 -34.44
N SER A 161 29.10 19.03 -35.70
CA SER A 161 29.94 19.12 -36.90
C SER A 161 30.53 17.83 -37.51
N ARG A 162 29.96 17.41 -38.64
CA ARG A 162 30.49 17.81 -39.96
C ARG A 162 29.46 17.54 -41.07
N ARG A 163 28.88 18.63 -41.57
CA ARG A 163 28.59 18.77 -42.99
C ARG A 163 29.92 18.99 -43.69
N ARG A 164 30.31 18.08 -44.56
CA ARG A 164 30.88 18.30 -45.90
C ARG A 164 31.32 16.95 -46.45
#